data_AF-A0A6A8ALC7-F1
#
_entry.id   AF-A0A6A8ALC7-F1
#
_cell.length_a   1.000
_cell.length_b   1.000
_cell.length_c   1.000
_cell.angle_alpha   90.00
_cell.angle_beta   90.00
_cell.angle_gamma   90.00
#
_symmetry.space_group_name_H-M   'P 1'
#
loop_
_entity.id
_entity.type
_entity.pdbx_description
1 polymer ?
#
loop_
_entity_poly.entity_id
_entity_poly.type
_entity_poly.pdbx_seq_one_letter_code
_entity_poly.pdbx_strand_id
1 'polypeptide(L)'
;MADLFIIGRWAPKCEDFFDICTESYESFQKSKAELQKIKRRGITEAQDESVSVAAKMRHHSASTVVFAALCLEAFIYDYAAAYFTDTHARKYLQGIDFVSKWVVIPKLVTGKDFPTEGRAFEHLVKLRKARNDLVHYKSRPLPTNIKEWEELQAETEREDDANAVNAYQTVKEVLTELHKLEGRGKWNQWWRYSPTKKRAKTISKLRQV
;
A
#
# COMPACT_ATOMS: atom_id res chain seq x y z
N MET A 1 5.14 5.12 13.27
CA MET A 1 4.18 4.53 12.33
C MET A 1 3.28 5.65 11.86
N ALA A 2 2.88 5.56 10.59
CA ALA A 2 1.84 6.42 10.06
C ALA A 2 0.48 5.86 10.49
N ASP A 3 -0.50 6.73 10.70
CA ASP A 3 -1.86 6.35 11.09
C ASP A 3 -2.86 6.98 10.11
N LEU A 4 -3.88 6.22 9.71
CA LEU A 4 -5.02 6.68 8.92
C LEU A 4 -6.29 6.55 9.76
N PHE A 5 -7.03 7.64 9.91
CA PHE A 5 -8.30 7.67 10.63
C PHE A 5 -9.39 8.18 9.71
N ILE A 6 -10.55 7.54 9.74
CA ILE A 6 -11.80 8.01 9.17
C ILE A 6 -12.70 8.50 10.30
N ILE A 7 -13.26 9.70 10.14
CA ILE A 7 -14.08 10.44 11.11
C ILE A 7 -15.41 10.78 10.44
N GLY A 8 -16.54 10.53 11.09
CA GLY A 8 -17.85 10.93 10.54
C GLY A 8 -18.34 10.13 9.34
N ARG A 9 -17.65 9.05 8.94
CA ARG A 9 -18.14 8.02 8.02
C ARG A 9 -17.81 6.62 8.54
N TRP A 10 -18.71 5.67 8.34
CA TRP A 10 -18.46 4.26 8.61
C TRP A 10 -17.74 3.62 7.42
N ALA A 11 -16.41 3.77 7.37
CA ALA A 11 -15.55 3.17 6.36
C ALA A 11 -14.39 2.39 7.01
N PRO A 12 -14.69 1.37 7.84
CA PRO A 12 -13.66 0.66 8.60
C PRO A 12 -12.65 -0.04 7.68
N LYS A 13 -13.04 -0.40 6.46
CA LYS A 13 -12.16 -1.09 5.52
C LYS A 13 -10.94 -0.28 5.11
N CYS A 14 -11.06 1.04 5.02
CA CYS A 14 -9.90 1.90 4.76
C CYS A 14 -8.87 1.80 5.88
N GLU A 15 -9.32 1.84 7.15
CA GLU A 15 -8.45 1.69 8.33
C GLU A 15 -7.89 0.27 8.41
N ASP A 16 -8.75 -0.76 8.34
CA ASP A 16 -8.38 -2.18 8.41
C ASP A 16 -7.29 -2.51 7.38
N PHE A 17 -7.46 -2.08 6.12
CA PHE A 17 -6.48 -2.37 5.07
C PHE A 17 -5.17 -1.63 5.27
N PHE A 18 -5.21 -0.41 5.80
CA PHE A 18 -3.99 0.33 6.10
C PHE A 18 -3.22 -0.30 7.27
N ASP A 19 -3.91 -0.76 8.29
CA ASP A 19 -3.32 -1.45 9.44
C ASP A 19 -2.66 -2.76 8.98
N ILE A 20 -3.37 -3.60 8.22
CA ILE A 20 -2.82 -4.85 7.69
C ILE A 20 -1.62 -4.58 6.76
N CYS A 21 -1.71 -3.55 5.91
CA CYS A 21 -0.59 -3.12 5.06
C CYS A 21 0.64 -2.75 5.90
N THR A 22 0.44 -2.00 6.98
CA THR A 22 1.50 -1.55 7.89
C THR A 22 2.12 -2.72 8.63
N GLU A 23 1.31 -3.57 9.25
CA GLU A 23 1.78 -4.77 9.97
C GLU A 23 2.52 -5.75 9.05
N SER A 24 2.02 -5.94 7.83
CA SER A 24 2.67 -6.76 6.82
C SER A 24 4.02 -6.17 6.40
N TYR A 25 4.10 -4.85 6.20
CA TYR A 25 5.36 -4.20 5.85
C TYR A 25 6.39 -4.29 6.98
N GLU A 26 5.96 -4.13 8.23
CA GLU A 26 6.84 -4.31 9.40
C GLU A 26 7.34 -5.75 9.52
N SER A 27 6.48 -6.73 9.28
CA SER A 27 6.84 -8.15 9.28
C SER A 27 7.79 -8.48 8.13
N PHE A 28 7.57 -7.90 6.95
CA PHE A 28 8.49 -7.97 5.80
C PHE A 28 9.88 -7.46 6.18
N GLN A 29 9.98 -6.27 6.81
CA GLN A 29 11.27 -5.71 7.22
C GLN A 29 11.99 -6.59 8.26
N LYS A 30 11.25 -7.20 9.20
CA LYS A 30 11.81 -8.15 10.16
C LYS A 30 12.38 -9.38 9.47
N SER A 31 11.60 -10.03 8.59
CA SER A 31 12.05 -11.21 7.83
C SER A 31 13.22 -10.89 6.92
N LYS A 32 13.25 -9.72 6.27
CA LYS A 32 14.39 -9.26 5.46
C LYS A 32 15.67 -9.15 6.30
N ALA A 33 15.58 -8.52 7.47
CA ALA A 33 16.72 -8.38 8.37
C ALA A 33 17.21 -9.73 8.91
N GLU A 34 16.30 -10.66 9.18
CA GLU A 34 16.60 -12.03 9.59
C GLU A 34 17.31 -12.81 8.47
N LEU A 35 16.78 -12.76 7.24
CA LEU A 35 17.38 -13.40 6.07
C LEU A 35 18.80 -12.90 5.81
N GLN A 36 19.02 -11.59 5.95
CA GLN A 36 20.36 -11.00 5.84
C GLN A 36 21.32 -11.49 6.92
N LYS A 37 20.86 -11.73 8.14
CA LYS A 37 21.68 -12.31 9.21
C LYS A 37 22.04 -13.76 8.91
N ILE A 38 21.08 -14.56 8.42
CA ILE A 38 21.31 -15.96 8.04
C ILE A 38 22.34 -16.05 6.92
N LYS A 39 22.18 -15.25 5.85
CA LYS A 39 23.13 -15.22 4.72
C LYS A 39 24.58 -14.88 5.13
N ARG A 40 24.76 -14.13 6.23
CA ARG A 40 26.09 -13.80 6.78
C ARG A 40 26.75 -14.93 7.59
N ARG A 41 25.99 -15.93 8.05
CA ARG A 41 26.49 -17.03 8.90
C ARG A 41 27.16 -18.18 8.13
N GLY A 42 26.99 -18.25 6.81
CA GLY A 42 27.51 -19.34 5.98
C GLY A 42 26.49 -20.46 5.73
N ILE A 43 26.66 -21.20 4.64
CA ILE A 43 25.61 -21.96 3.92
C ILE A 43 25.29 -23.33 4.56
N THR A 44 26.22 -23.96 5.27
CA THR A 44 26.18 -25.42 5.48
C THR A 44 25.17 -25.95 6.50
N GLU A 45 24.64 -25.11 7.40
CA GLU A 45 23.62 -25.53 8.40
C GLU A 45 22.31 -24.72 8.34
N ALA A 46 22.24 -23.66 7.53
CA ALA A 46 21.16 -22.68 7.56
C ALA A 46 20.29 -22.64 6.29
N GLN A 47 20.43 -23.62 5.40
CA GLN A 47 19.72 -23.66 4.11
C GLN A 47 18.19 -23.67 4.33
N ASP A 48 17.68 -24.59 5.15
CA ASP A 48 16.25 -24.72 5.45
C ASP A 48 15.68 -23.49 6.17
N GLU A 49 16.46 -22.91 7.10
CA GLU A 49 16.11 -21.68 7.80
C GLU A 49 15.96 -20.51 6.80
N SER A 50 16.93 -20.37 5.89
CA SER A 50 16.92 -19.32 4.86
C SER A 50 15.72 -19.42 3.92
N VAL A 51 15.37 -20.64 3.50
CA VAL A 51 14.21 -20.91 2.63
C VAL A 51 12.90 -20.55 3.34
N SER A 52 12.76 -20.94 4.61
CA SER A 52 11.59 -20.63 5.43
C SER A 52 11.42 -19.12 5.65
N VAL A 53 12.50 -18.42 6.01
CA VAL A 53 12.47 -16.96 6.22
C VAL A 53 12.24 -16.21 4.91
N ALA A 54 12.84 -16.65 3.79
CA ALA A 54 12.57 -16.09 2.48
C ALA A 54 11.09 -16.24 2.11
N ALA A 55 10.48 -17.42 2.31
CA ALA A 55 9.05 -17.61 2.05
C ALA A 55 8.16 -16.66 2.88
N LYS A 56 8.46 -16.47 4.17
CA LYS A 56 7.77 -15.46 5.01
C LYS A 56 7.93 -14.05 4.45
N MET A 57 9.14 -13.68 4.03
CA MET A 57 9.42 -12.39 3.42
C MET A 57 8.53 -12.17 2.17
N ARG A 58 8.42 -13.17 1.29
CA ARG A 58 7.56 -13.11 0.10
C ARG A 58 6.08 -12.94 0.46
N HIS A 59 5.58 -13.72 1.41
CA HIS A 59 4.20 -13.60 1.88
C HIS A 59 3.89 -12.21 2.42
N HIS A 60 4.78 -11.66 3.25
CA HIS A 60 4.60 -10.32 3.78
C HIS A 60 4.67 -9.23 2.71
N SER A 61 5.55 -9.37 1.71
CA SER A 61 5.61 -8.45 0.56
C SER A 61 4.30 -8.45 -0.22
N ALA A 62 3.80 -9.63 -0.60
CA ALA A 62 2.54 -9.77 -1.32
C ALA A 62 1.36 -9.17 -0.54
N SER A 63 1.28 -9.42 0.77
CA SER A 63 0.28 -8.81 1.64
C SER A 63 0.38 -7.29 1.66
N THR A 64 1.58 -6.72 1.78
CA THR A 64 1.77 -5.27 1.72
C THR A 64 1.26 -4.69 0.41
N VAL A 65 1.56 -5.31 -0.74
CA VAL A 65 1.10 -4.86 -2.06
C VAL A 65 -0.44 -4.90 -2.15
N VAL A 66 -1.05 -6.03 -1.80
CA VAL A 66 -2.50 -6.22 -1.91
C VAL A 66 -3.24 -5.23 -1.01
N PHE A 67 -2.85 -5.13 0.26
CA PHE A 67 -3.55 -4.28 1.21
C PHE A 67 -3.27 -2.79 0.99
N ALA A 68 -2.11 -2.40 0.46
CA ALA A 68 -1.89 -1.03 -0.01
C ALA A 68 -2.85 -0.64 -1.14
N ALA A 69 -3.03 -1.52 -2.14
CA ALA A 69 -3.94 -1.27 -3.25
C ALA A 69 -5.41 -1.23 -2.80
N LEU A 70 -5.83 -2.17 -1.94
CA LEU A 70 -7.18 -2.18 -1.36
C LEU A 70 -7.46 -0.95 -0.49
N CYS A 71 -6.49 -0.53 0.32
CA CYS A 71 -6.58 0.70 1.11
C CYS A 71 -6.85 1.90 0.19
N LEU A 72 -6.10 2.06 -0.89
CA LEU A 72 -6.25 3.20 -1.79
C LEU A 72 -7.53 3.14 -2.64
N GLU A 73 -7.97 1.95 -3.08
CA GLU A 73 -9.27 1.78 -3.75
C GLU A 73 -10.43 2.15 -2.84
N ALA A 74 -10.45 1.59 -1.63
CA ALA A 74 -11.51 1.88 -0.65
C ALA A 74 -11.51 3.38 -0.30
N PHE A 75 -10.33 3.94 -0.04
CA PHE A 75 -10.20 5.34 0.35
C PHE A 75 -10.70 6.29 -0.74
N ILE A 76 -10.25 6.12 -1.99
CA ILE A 76 -10.64 7.06 -3.06
C ILE A 76 -12.12 6.95 -3.42
N TYR A 77 -12.72 5.76 -3.25
CA TYR A 77 -14.16 5.58 -3.36
C TYR A 77 -14.91 6.35 -2.27
N ASP A 78 -14.53 6.16 -1.00
CA ASP A 78 -15.17 6.88 0.12
C ASP A 78 -14.97 8.39 0.01
N TYR A 79 -13.81 8.82 -0.49
CA TYR A 79 -13.53 10.21 -0.82
C TYR A 79 -14.52 10.75 -1.84
N ALA A 80 -14.71 10.06 -2.96
CA ALA A 80 -15.73 10.46 -3.94
C ALA A 80 -17.14 10.50 -3.35
N ALA A 81 -17.52 9.47 -2.59
CA ALA A 81 -18.84 9.35 -2.00
C ALA A 81 -19.14 10.44 -0.95
N ALA A 82 -18.13 10.90 -0.21
CA ALA A 82 -18.25 12.00 0.74
C ALA A 82 -18.61 13.34 0.07
N TYR A 83 -18.18 13.55 -1.19
CA TYR A 83 -18.43 14.79 -1.91
C TYR A 83 -19.61 14.72 -2.89
N PHE A 84 -19.90 13.54 -3.47
CA PHE A 84 -20.90 13.39 -4.53
C PHE A 84 -22.09 12.48 -4.18
N THR A 85 -22.13 11.89 -2.97
CA THR A 85 -23.01 10.78 -2.54
C THR A 85 -22.58 9.39 -3.04
N ASP A 86 -22.96 8.34 -2.30
CA ASP A 86 -22.65 6.95 -2.65
C ASP A 86 -23.25 6.54 -4.00
N THR A 87 -24.47 7.00 -4.31
CA THR A 87 -25.15 6.69 -5.58
C THR A 87 -24.37 7.25 -6.78
N HIS A 88 -23.88 8.48 -6.67
CA HIS A 88 -23.09 9.08 -7.74
C HIS A 88 -21.73 8.39 -7.90
N ALA A 89 -21.02 8.15 -6.79
CA ALA A 89 -19.73 7.47 -6.81
C ALA A 89 -19.83 6.07 -7.42
N ARG A 90 -20.84 5.30 -7.03
CA ARG A 90 -21.10 3.96 -7.58
C ARG A 90 -21.41 4.00 -9.08
N LYS A 91 -22.28 4.91 -9.50
CA LYS A 91 -22.76 4.95 -10.89
C LYS A 91 -21.71 5.46 -11.87
N TYR A 92 -20.93 6.47 -11.51
CA TYR A 92 -20.08 7.20 -12.45
C TYR A 92 -18.58 7.08 -12.19
N LEU A 93 -18.15 6.77 -10.96
CA LEU A 93 -16.73 6.81 -10.59
C LEU A 93 -16.12 5.43 -10.29
N GLN A 94 -16.96 4.44 -9.93
CA GLN A 94 -16.49 3.09 -9.58
C GLN A 94 -15.78 2.37 -10.75
N GLY A 95 -16.28 2.55 -11.98
CA GLY A 95 -15.78 1.88 -13.19
C GLY A 95 -14.46 2.44 -13.73
N ILE A 96 -13.97 3.55 -13.17
CA ILE A 96 -12.68 4.14 -13.56
C ILE A 96 -11.55 3.22 -13.08
N ASP A 97 -10.49 3.04 -13.88
CA ASP A 97 -9.35 2.22 -13.47
C ASP A 97 -8.61 2.83 -12.26
N PHE A 98 -7.90 1.97 -11.53
CA PHE A 98 -7.25 2.31 -10.26
C PHE A 98 -6.41 3.60 -10.32
N VAL A 99 -5.57 3.79 -11.34
CA VAL A 99 -4.69 4.96 -11.42
C VAL A 99 -5.49 6.19 -11.82
N SER A 100 -6.39 6.06 -12.79
CA SER A 100 -7.20 7.18 -13.26
C SER A 100 -8.14 7.74 -12.18
N LYS A 101 -8.61 6.91 -11.23
CA LYS A 101 -9.37 7.39 -10.06
C LYS A 101 -8.64 8.48 -9.28
N TRP A 102 -7.33 8.31 -9.08
CA TRP A 102 -6.49 9.26 -8.35
C TRP A 102 -6.15 10.54 -9.11
N VAL A 103 -6.47 10.61 -10.41
CA VAL A 103 -6.37 11.84 -11.20
C VAL A 103 -7.74 12.51 -11.31
N VAL A 104 -8.75 11.74 -11.69
CA VAL A 104 -10.10 12.25 -11.98
C VAL A 104 -10.81 12.70 -10.71
N ILE A 105 -10.82 11.89 -9.66
CA ILE A 105 -11.61 12.20 -8.46
C ILE A 105 -11.07 13.45 -7.74
N PRO A 106 -9.74 13.60 -7.51
CA PRO A 106 -9.22 14.84 -6.92
C PRO A 106 -9.51 16.07 -7.76
N LYS A 107 -9.46 15.97 -9.10
CA LYS A 107 -9.81 17.08 -10.00
C LYS A 107 -11.28 17.48 -9.87
N LEU A 108 -12.19 16.50 -9.84
CA LEU A 108 -13.63 16.76 -9.67
C LEU A 108 -13.95 17.40 -8.30
N VAL A 109 -13.30 16.94 -7.24
CA VAL A 109 -13.57 17.42 -5.87
C VAL A 109 -12.90 18.76 -5.56
N THR A 110 -11.66 18.94 -6.00
CA THR A 110 -10.82 20.08 -5.59
C THR A 110 -10.65 21.15 -6.68
N GLY A 111 -10.98 20.82 -7.93
CA GLY A 111 -10.68 21.65 -9.11
C GLY A 111 -9.20 21.63 -9.54
N LYS A 112 -8.33 20.98 -8.76
CA LYS A 112 -6.88 20.95 -8.97
C LYS A 112 -6.42 19.60 -9.50
N ASP A 113 -5.40 19.63 -10.34
CA ASP A 113 -4.82 18.41 -10.91
C ASP A 113 -3.92 17.69 -9.89
N PHE A 114 -4.03 16.36 -9.84
CA PHE A 114 -3.09 15.54 -9.09
C PHE A 114 -1.72 15.57 -9.79
N PRO A 115 -0.58 15.67 -9.06
CA PRO A 115 0.73 15.81 -9.67
C PRO A 115 1.20 14.52 -10.36
N THR A 116 0.89 14.35 -11.65
CA THR A 116 1.21 13.15 -12.45
C THR A 116 2.71 12.98 -12.72
N GLU A 117 3.47 14.07 -12.71
CA GLU A 117 4.93 14.05 -12.86
C GLU A 117 5.67 13.83 -11.52
N GLY A 118 4.92 13.59 -10.43
CA GLY A 118 5.46 13.45 -9.09
C GLY A 118 5.73 11.99 -8.68
N ARG A 119 6.62 11.82 -7.69
CA ARG A 119 6.97 10.50 -7.12
C ARG A 119 5.75 9.71 -6.64
N ALA A 120 4.75 10.38 -6.07
CA ALA A 120 3.52 9.74 -5.59
C ALA A 120 2.75 9.04 -6.73
N PHE A 121 2.68 9.67 -7.91
CA PHE A 121 2.03 9.10 -9.08
C PHE A 121 2.85 7.96 -9.68
N GLU A 122 4.16 8.12 -9.78
CA GLU A 122 5.06 7.04 -10.22
C GLU A 122 4.91 5.79 -9.34
N HIS A 123 4.91 5.97 -8.01
CA HIS A 123 4.69 4.89 -7.05
C HIS A 123 3.31 4.24 -7.20
N LEU A 124 2.26 5.02 -7.47
CA LEU A 124 0.91 4.52 -7.72
C LEU A 124 0.84 3.64 -8.98
N VAL A 125 1.51 4.04 -10.07
CA VAL A 125 1.61 3.24 -11.29
C VAL A 125 2.35 1.93 -11.03
N LYS A 126 3.45 1.97 -10.27
CA LYS A 126 4.21 0.77 -9.86
C LYS A 126 3.37 -0.15 -8.96
N LEU A 127 2.61 0.39 -8.02
CA LEU A 127 1.71 -0.37 -7.16
C LEU A 127 0.63 -1.10 -7.98
N ARG A 128 0.03 -0.41 -8.97
CA ARG A 128 -0.92 -1.06 -9.89
C ARG A 128 -0.28 -2.25 -10.59
N LYS A 129 0.94 -2.08 -11.12
CA LYS A 129 1.67 -3.14 -11.82
C LYS A 129 1.94 -4.32 -10.88
N ALA A 130 2.53 -4.07 -9.72
CA ALA A 130 2.83 -5.10 -8.73
C ALA A 130 1.57 -5.88 -8.29
N ARG A 131 0.46 -5.18 -8.05
CA ARG A 131 -0.83 -5.83 -7.73
C ARG A 131 -1.33 -6.69 -8.88
N ASN A 132 -1.25 -6.21 -10.12
CA ASN A 132 -1.70 -6.96 -11.28
C ASN A 132 -0.83 -8.21 -11.50
N ASP A 133 0.47 -8.11 -11.30
CA ASP A 133 1.40 -9.23 -11.43
C ASP A 133 1.12 -10.32 -10.38
N LEU A 134 0.68 -9.95 -9.17
CA LEU A 134 0.21 -10.91 -8.16
C LEU A 134 -1.12 -11.59 -8.54
N VAL A 135 -2.10 -10.80 -9.02
CA VAL A 135 -3.44 -11.32 -9.37
C VAL A 135 -3.41 -12.19 -10.63
N HIS A 136 -2.54 -11.86 -11.57
CA HIS A 136 -2.40 -12.55 -12.85
C HIS A 136 -1.11 -13.39 -12.91
N TYR A 137 -0.61 -13.82 -11.75
CA TYR A 137 0.63 -14.58 -11.65
C TYR A 137 0.57 -15.85 -12.50
N LYS A 138 1.60 -16.07 -13.32
CA LYS A 138 1.77 -17.26 -14.14
C LYS A 138 3.02 -18.00 -13.70
N SER A 139 2.93 -19.33 -13.57
CA SER A 139 4.08 -20.17 -13.26
C SER A 139 5.17 -20.04 -14.34
N ARG A 140 6.43 -20.11 -13.91
CA ARG A 140 7.60 -20.19 -14.80
C ARG A 140 8.12 -21.63 -14.85
N PRO A 141 8.81 -22.05 -15.94
CA PRO A 141 9.52 -23.32 -15.97
C PRO A 141 10.55 -23.42 -14.83
N LEU A 142 10.83 -24.66 -14.39
CA LEU A 142 11.88 -24.88 -13.41
C LEU A 142 13.25 -24.58 -14.04
N PRO A 143 14.15 -23.88 -13.33
CA PRO A 143 15.53 -23.71 -13.76
C PRO A 143 16.25 -25.05 -13.96
N THR A 144 17.14 -25.10 -14.93
CA THR A 144 17.81 -26.34 -15.37
C THR A 144 19.12 -26.61 -14.62
N ASN A 145 19.68 -25.59 -13.98
CA ASN A 145 20.93 -25.66 -13.24
C ASN A 145 20.94 -24.75 -12.01
N ILE A 146 21.91 -24.96 -11.12
CA ILE A 146 22.01 -24.25 -9.83
C ILE A 146 22.18 -22.74 -10.03
N LYS A 147 22.96 -22.31 -11.02
CA LYS A 147 23.18 -20.88 -11.29
C LYS A 147 21.89 -20.17 -11.67
N GLU A 148 21.09 -20.75 -12.57
CA GLU A 148 19.78 -20.21 -12.93
C GLU A 148 18.83 -20.17 -11.72
N TRP A 149 18.88 -21.19 -10.85
CA TRP A 149 18.12 -21.20 -9.60
C TRP A 149 18.49 -20.03 -8.68
N GLU A 150 19.78 -19.79 -8.48
CA GLU A 150 20.29 -18.70 -7.65
C GLU A 150 19.93 -17.32 -8.22
N GLU A 151 20.04 -17.15 -9.53
CA GLU A 151 19.67 -15.91 -10.23
C GLU A 151 18.16 -15.62 -10.10
N LEU A 152 17.31 -16.63 -10.30
CA LEU A 152 15.86 -16.50 -10.14
C LEU A 152 15.46 -16.15 -8.70
N GLN A 153 16.12 -16.77 -7.70
CA GLN A 153 15.88 -16.43 -6.29
C GLN A 153 16.29 -14.98 -5.99
N ALA A 154 17.46 -14.56 -6.46
CA ALA A 154 17.94 -13.19 -6.26
C ALA A 154 17.09 -12.14 -7.01
N GLU A 155 16.55 -12.46 -8.18
CA GLU A 155 15.55 -11.63 -8.86
C GLU A 155 14.27 -11.51 -8.02
N THR A 156 13.69 -12.65 -7.62
CA THR A 156 12.46 -12.69 -6.82
C THR A 156 12.60 -11.88 -5.53
N GLU A 157 13.69 -12.06 -4.78
CA GLU A 157 13.92 -11.31 -3.54
C GLU A 157 14.03 -9.80 -3.78
N ARG A 158 14.65 -9.37 -4.90
CA ARG A 158 14.75 -7.94 -5.26
C ARG A 158 13.39 -7.37 -5.65
N GLU A 159 12.60 -8.12 -6.41
CA GLU A 159 11.25 -7.73 -6.78
C GLU A 159 10.36 -7.60 -5.55
N ASP A 160 10.38 -8.59 -4.65
CA ASP A 160 9.62 -8.57 -3.40
C ASP A 160 9.98 -7.38 -2.52
N ASP A 161 11.27 -7.03 -2.43
CA ASP A 161 11.73 -5.86 -1.69
C ASP A 161 11.26 -4.54 -2.31
N ALA A 162 11.48 -4.38 -3.61
CA ALA A 162 11.06 -3.19 -4.33
C ALA A 162 9.54 -3.00 -4.24
N ASN A 163 8.76 -4.07 -4.38
CA ASN A 163 7.31 -4.04 -4.34
C ASN A 163 6.79 -3.70 -2.94
N ALA A 164 7.30 -4.32 -1.87
CA ALA A 164 6.89 -4.03 -0.50
C ALA A 164 7.17 -2.57 -0.11
N VAL A 165 8.38 -2.08 -0.42
CA VAL A 165 8.77 -0.69 -0.14
C VAL A 165 7.90 0.29 -0.94
N ASN A 166 7.75 0.05 -2.26
CA ASN A 166 6.94 0.92 -3.12
C ASN A 166 5.49 0.97 -2.63
N ALA A 167 4.88 -0.19 -2.34
CA ALA A 167 3.48 -0.27 -1.91
C ALA A 167 3.22 0.53 -0.64
N TYR A 168 4.05 0.34 0.40
CA TYR A 168 3.90 1.08 1.65
C TYR A 168 4.11 2.58 1.48
N GLN A 169 5.11 3.02 0.70
CA GLN A 169 5.31 4.45 0.44
C GLN A 169 4.21 5.06 -0.43
N THR A 170 3.65 4.30 -1.37
CA THR A 170 2.56 4.77 -2.24
C THR A 170 1.40 5.28 -1.40
N VAL A 171 0.92 4.51 -0.43
CA VAL A 171 -0.21 4.92 0.42
C VAL A 171 0.09 6.26 1.09
N LYS A 172 1.27 6.37 1.68
CA LYS A 172 1.70 7.56 2.41
C LYS A 172 1.79 8.79 1.53
N GLU A 173 2.43 8.66 0.37
CA GLU A 173 2.70 9.78 -0.53
C GLU A 173 1.45 10.24 -1.26
N VAL A 174 0.64 9.30 -1.75
CA VAL A 174 -0.62 9.61 -2.45
C VAL A 174 -1.61 10.31 -1.52
N LEU A 175 -1.78 9.82 -0.28
CA LEU A 175 -2.63 10.49 0.71
C LEU A 175 -2.08 11.86 1.11
N THR A 176 -0.75 12.01 1.17
CA THR A 176 -0.10 13.30 1.43
C THR A 176 -0.36 14.30 0.30
N GLU A 177 -0.23 13.89 -0.96
CA GLU A 177 -0.53 14.76 -2.11
C GLU A 177 -2.00 15.17 -2.13
N LEU A 178 -2.92 14.22 -1.90
CA LEU A 178 -4.34 14.55 -1.81
C LEU A 178 -4.61 15.57 -0.70
N HIS A 179 -4.02 15.39 0.49
CA HIS A 179 -4.17 16.34 1.60
C HIS A 179 -3.68 17.75 1.24
N LYS A 180 -2.60 17.87 0.46
CA LYS A 180 -2.10 19.16 -0.04
C LYS A 180 -3.10 19.82 -1.01
N LEU A 181 -3.74 19.03 -1.88
CA LEU A 181 -4.73 19.54 -2.83
C LEU A 181 -5.95 20.16 -2.13
N GLU A 182 -6.42 19.54 -1.05
CA GLU A 182 -7.59 20.02 -0.29
C GLU A 182 -7.36 21.40 0.36
N GLY A 183 -6.11 21.73 0.71
CA GLY A 183 -5.74 22.96 1.40
C GLY A 183 -6.06 22.93 2.91
N ARG A 184 -5.34 23.71 3.70
CA ARG A 184 -5.63 23.85 5.15
C ARG A 184 -6.89 24.69 5.32
N GLY A 185 -7.98 24.11 5.85
CA GLY A 185 -9.14 24.89 6.32
C GLY A 185 -10.54 24.43 5.88
N LYS A 186 -10.73 23.27 5.25
CA LYS A 186 -12.11 22.77 5.00
C LYS A 186 -12.70 22.12 6.26
N TRP A 187 -13.91 22.55 6.59
CA TRP A 187 -14.72 22.23 7.78
C TRP A 187 -15.19 20.76 7.91
N ASN A 188 -14.74 19.86 7.03
CA ASN A 188 -15.16 18.45 6.96
C ASN A 188 -13.96 17.51 6.73
N GLN A 189 -12.93 17.56 7.58
CA GLN A 189 -11.91 16.51 7.57
C GLN A 189 -12.50 15.23 8.19
N TRP A 190 -13.29 14.54 7.38
CA TRP A 190 -13.82 13.20 7.65
C TRP A 190 -12.72 12.13 7.62
N TRP A 191 -11.46 12.53 7.42
CA TRP A 191 -10.31 11.66 7.52
C TRP A 191 -9.09 12.44 7.98
N ARG A 192 -8.14 11.73 8.60
CA ARG A 192 -6.86 12.28 9.03
C ARG A 192 -5.76 11.27 8.80
N TYR A 193 -4.73 11.69 8.09
CA TYR A 193 -3.50 10.91 7.94
C TYR A 193 -2.37 11.58 8.72
N SER A 194 -1.71 10.81 9.59
CA SER A 194 -0.52 11.26 10.32
C SER A 194 0.68 10.45 9.84
N PRO A 195 1.70 11.05 9.21
CA PRO A 195 2.89 10.32 8.78
C PRO A 195 3.81 9.90 9.95
N THR A 196 3.57 10.40 11.16
CA THR A 196 4.38 10.09 12.36
C THR A 196 3.51 9.80 13.60
N LYS A 197 4.05 8.96 14.51
CA LYS A 197 3.42 8.48 15.76
C LYS A 197 3.32 9.61 16.81
N LYS A 198 2.55 10.68 16.58
CA LYS A 198 2.11 11.55 17.68
C LYS A 198 0.77 11.04 18.20
N ARG A 199 0.91 10.06 19.10
CA ARG A 199 -0.08 9.40 19.96
C ARG A 199 -1.48 10.03 19.93
N ALA A 200 -2.42 9.30 19.34
CA ALA A 200 -3.86 9.52 19.35
C ALA A 200 -4.47 9.45 20.76
N LYS A 201 -4.13 10.39 21.65
CA LYS A 201 -4.84 10.58 22.93
C LYS A 201 -6.18 11.32 22.78
N THR A 202 -6.51 11.77 21.57
CA THR A 202 -7.69 12.62 21.32
C THR A 202 -8.88 11.85 20.71
N ILE A 203 -8.66 10.67 20.11
CA ILE A 203 -9.67 10.02 19.25
C ILE A 203 -10.67 9.15 20.05
N SER A 204 -10.32 8.64 21.23
CA SER A 204 -11.28 7.88 22.06
C SER A 204 -12.47 8.72 22.54
N LYS A 205 -12.37 10.06 22.48
CA LYS A 205 -13.47 10.98 22.80
C LYS A 205 -14.41 11.29 21.63
N LEU A 206 -14.01 11.01 20.39
CA LEU A 206 -14.81 11.33 19.19
C LEU A 206 -15.68 10.16 18.70
N ARG A 207 -15.44 8.93 19.17
CA ARG A 207 -16.28 7.75 18.87
C ARG A 207 -17.44 7.56 19.88
N GLN A 208 -17.65 8.50 20.80
CA GLN A 208 -18.69 8.44 21.85
C GLN A 208 -19.79 9.51 21.69
N VAL A 209 -19.89 10.17 20.52
CA VAL A 209 -20.96 11.13 20.22
C VAL A 209 -21.71 10.67 18.98
#